data_AF-A0A522Z4P7-F1
#
_entry.id   AF-A0A522Z4P7-F1
#
_cell.length_a   1.000
_cell.length_b   1.000
_cell.length_c   1.000
_cell.angle_alpha   90.00
_cell.angle_beta   90.00
_cell.angle_gamma   90.00
#
_symmetry.space_group_name_H-M   'P 1'
#
loop_
_entity.id
_entity.type
_entity.pdbx_description
1 polymer ?
#
loop_
_entity_poly.entity_id
_entity_poly.type
_entity_poly.pdbx_seq_one_letter_code
_entity_poly.pdbx_strand_id
1 'polypeptide(L)'
;MLTLAFLLASSALEPTRVSTFAVVQGPTPQQLVAEMEQLAAAQRGEHPLAARELDGRLATYGPRLRALGTRAVPLLSWYLRQDERPLKVRLYSAAVLGLIGDPAALKPLRLTAEDASADEGLRAAAVQALGGLRLAPHELRPLLDALALKGSGAVRREALVQLAGTGTDDPRGLLSAAKSYGAAPEGSASAAAQAAADAIGRSPSSEADGVLVDFVRFLRPRTPARERALAALARRRAAGRPFKLTRAQLDVLRAAPAEERGPAALTATRLLGLLGDRRATTDLVHLLKSAPDAAGAAEAALALAALGDPAGRAPVAALAEGLAADARFGDVPGGPDPKPLAAAVEAAVRAFDDPSALKARAPKDSAPEPFVFEGWPGVGTPQALQSGEAALALRLDPTREAPVAARLPRVGGSPLRMRGSIVVSVRAGWARAKKGLKLPARSFGQAVRLTRAQAEAARPETELSLAAGERVETLLPRGAGRCLVRRGLVVYEAPCPELDRESFDVLSEAVSEWWLELDHGEGRGWAFADDPALTILRD
;
A
#
# COMPACT_ATOMS: atom_id res chain seq x y z
N MET A 1 -70.73 -33.52 -57.76
CA MET A 1 -70.94 -32.09 -57.48
C MET A 1 -70.77 -31.87 -55.98
N LEU A 2 -69.79 -31.03 -55.58
CA LEU A 2 -69.58 -30.32 -54.29
C LEU A 2 -69.80 -31.12 -52.97
N THR A 3 -68.92 -31.14 -51.96
CA THR A 3 -67.88 -30.20 -51.52
C THR A 3 -66.93 -30.89 -50.54
N LEU A 4 -65.71 -30.35 -50.47
CA LEU A 4 -64.54 -30.68 -49.67
C LEU A 4 -64.81 -30.76 -48.14
N ALA A 5 -64.33 -31.81 -47.46
CA ALA A 5 -64.14 -31.86 -46.01
C ALA A 5 -62.77 -32.50 -45.70
N PHE A 6 -61.84 -31.71 -45.18
CA PHE A 6 -60.50 -32.13 -44.75
C PHE A 6 -60.52 -32.35 -43.23
N LEU A 7 -60.26 -33.59 -42.81
CA LEU A 7 -60.01 -33.98 -41.41
C LEU A 7 -58.50 -34.21 -41.29
N LEU A 8 -57.80 -33.34 -40.55
CA LEU A 8 -56.44 -33.60 -40.07
C LEU A 8 -56.47 -33.80 -38.56
N ALA A 9 -55.86 -34.92 -38.17
CA ALA A 9 -55.77 -35.43 -36.82
C ALA A 9 -54.74 -34.67 -35.97
N SER A 10 -55.04 -34.66 -34.67
CA SER A 10 -54.33 -34.07 -33.55
C SER A 10 -52.88 -34.54 -33.38
N SER A 11 -52.02 -33.60 -32.96
CA SER A 11 -50.85 -33.87 -32.12
C SER A 11 -50.77 -32.81 -31.03
N ALA A 12 -50.85 -33.27 -29.78
CA ALA A 12 -50.87 -32.47 -28.57
C ALA A 12 -49.55 -31.72 -28.34
N LEU A 13 -49.64 -30.45 -27.96
CA LEU A 13 -48.56 -29.69 -27.33
C LEU A 13 -49.03 -29.31 -25.91
N GLU A 14 -48.32 -29.82 -24.92
CA GLU A 14 -48.48 -29.41 -23.52
C GLU A 14 -48.07 -27.95 -23.33
N PRO A 15 -48.74 -27.18 -22.46
CA PRO A 15 -48.34 -25.82 -22.15
C PRO A 15 -47.06 -25.84 -21.30
N THR A 16 -45.99 -25.26 -21.84
CA THR A 16 -44.75 -24.95 -21.13
C THR A 16 -45.04 -24.21 -19.82
N ARG A 17 -44.66 -24.83 -18.70
CA ARG A 17 -44.60 -24.18 -17.38
C ARG A 17 -43.62 -23.02 -17.44
N VAL A 18 -44.15 -21.79 -17.37
CA VAL A 18 -43.35 -20.59 -17.13
C VAL A 18 -42.86 -20.67 -15.68
N SER A 19 -41.58 -20.97 -15.51
CA SER A 19 -40.93 -20.96 -14.20
C SER A 19 -40.76 -19.51 -13.74
N THR A 20 -41.61 -19.07 -12.82
CA THR A 20 -41.46 -17.81 -12.09
C THR A 20 -40.24 -17.91 -11.17
N PHE A 21 -39.10 -17.40 -11.63
CA PHE A 21 -37.97 -17.12 -10.75
C PHE A 21 -38.35 -15.97 -9.81
N ALA A 22 -38.72 -16.30 -8.58
CA ALA A 22 -38.80 -15.33 -7.51
C ALA A 22 -37.39 -14.80 -7.24
N VAL A 23 -37.09 -13.59 -7.71
CA VAL A 23 -35.89 -12.85 -7.31
C VAL A 23 -36.04 -12.59 -5.81
N VAL A 24 -35.29 -13.32 -4.98
CA VAL A 24 -35.14 -13.00 -3.56
C VAL A 24 -34.44 -11.64 -3.50
N GLN A 25 -35.22 -10.56 -3.38
CA GLN A 25 -34.66 -9.23 -3.25
C GLN A 25 -33.98 -9.13 -1.89
N GLY A 26 -32.65 -9.04 -1.90
CA GLY A 26 -31.87 -8.74 -0.70
C GLY A 26 -32.30 -7.40 -0.08
N PRO A 27 -31.87 -7.12 1.17
CA PRO A 27 -32.31 -5.93 1.88
C PRO A 27 -31.93 -4.65 1.13
N THR A 28 -32.84 -3.68 1.07
CA THR A 28 -32.60 -2.38 0.45
C THR A 28 -31.69 -1.53 1.33
N PRO A 29 -30.95 -0.54 0.75
CA PRO A 29 -30.19 0.41 1.56
C PRO A 29 -31.03 1.07 2.66
N GLN A 30 -32.29 1.39 2.37
CA GLN A 30 -33.24 2.03 3.29
C GLN A 30 -33.57 1.13 4.48
N GLN A 31 -33.81 -0.16 4.23
CA GLN A 31 -34.08 -1.12 5.30
C GLN A 31 -32.89 -1.24 6.26
N LEU A 32 -31.68 -1.36 5.71
CA LEU A 32 -30.46 -1.46 6.52
C LEU A 32 -30.22 -0.20 7.37
N VAL A 33 -30.37 0.99 6.79
CA VAL A 33 -30.20 2.26 7.53
C VAL A 33 -31.26 2.41 8.62
N ALA A 34 -32.53 2.05 8.34
CA ALA A 34 -33.60 2.10 9.34
C ALA A 34 -33.34 1.15 10.52
N GLU A 35 -32.83 -0.06 10.27
CA GLU A 35 -32.41 -0.98 11.34
C GLU A 35 -31.26 -0.39 12.17
N MET A 36 -30.27 0.25 11.52
CA MET A 36 -29.18 0.92 12.23
C MET A 36 -29.68 2.09 13.10
N GLU A 37 -30.67 2.85 12.64
CA GLU A 37 -31.30 3.92 13.43
C GLU A 37 -31.97 3.37 14.69
N GLN A 38 -32.68 2.25 14.58
CA GLN A 38 -33.31 1.60 15.73
C GLN A 38 -32.27 1.15 16.76
N LEU A 39 -31.17 0.55 16.31
CA LEU A 39 -30.05 0.16 17.18
C LEU A 39 -29.38 1.36 17.85
N ALA A 40 -29.13 2.43 17.08
CA ALA A 40 -28.54 3.66 17.61
C ALA A 40 -29.48 4.38 18.59
N ALA A 41 -30.79 4.32 18.37
CA ALA A 41 -31.78 4.86 19.30
C ALA A 41 -31.84 4.04 20.59
N ALA A 42 -31.81 2.71 20.50
CA ALA A 42 -31.80 1.80 21.65
C ALA A 42 -30.58 1.97 22.54
N GLN A 43 -29.47 2.52 22.04
CA GLN A 43 -28.25 2.75 22.82
C GLN A 43 -28.39 3.91 23.84
N ARG A 44 -29.38 4.80 23.70
CA ARG A 44 -29.50 5.98 24.56
C ARG A 44 -29.90 5.59 25.98
N GLY A 45 -29.01 5.86 26.93
CA GLY A 45 -29.23 5.61 28.36
C GLY A 45 -28.88 4.20 28.82
N GLU A 46 -28.36 3.35 27.92
CA GLU A 46 -27.97 1.98 28.23
C GLU A 46 -26.67 1.90 29.05
N HIS A 47 -26.53 0.79 29.79
CA HIS A 47 -25.30 0.48 30.51
C HIS A 47 -24.12 0.30 29.53
N PRO A 48 -22.87 0.72 29.86
CA PRO A 48 -21.73 0.69 28.93
C PRO A 48 -21.45 -0.67 28.26
N LEU A 49 -21.74 -1.79 28.92
CA LEU A 49 -21.60 -3.13 28.33
C LEU A 49 -22.67 -3.42 27.25
N ALA A 50 -23.93 -3.07 27.52
CA ALA A 50 -25.01 -3.20 26.55
C ALA A 50 -24.79 -2.26 25.35
N ALA A 51 -24.30 -1.04 25.61
CA ALA A 51 -23.89 -0.11 24.57
C ALA A 51 -22.78 -0.68 23.67
N ARG A 52 -21.79 -1.40 24.21
CA ARG A 52 -20.75 -2.07 23.43
C ARG A 52 -21.29 -3.22 22.57
N GLU A 53 -22.28 -3.97 23.07
CA GLU A 53 -22.92 -5.03 22.29
C GLU A 53 -23.69 -4.45 21.10
N LEU A 54 -24.47 -3.39 21.32
CA LEU A 54 -25.16 -2.65 20.25
C LEU A 54 -24.16 -2.08 19.23
N ASP A 55 -22.99 -1.64 19.67
CA ASP A 55 -21.91 -1.20 18.78
C ASP A 55 -21.38 -2.32 17.89
N GLY A 56 -21.17 -3.51 18.46
CA GLY A 56 -20.80 -4.70 17.73
C GLY A 56 -21.84 -5.06 16.67
N ARG A 57 -23.13 -4.95 17.00
CA ARG A 57 -24.23 -5.17 16.05
C ARG A 57 -24.24 -4.11 14.94
N LEU A 58 -24.09 -2.83 15.26
CA LEU A 58 -23.98 -1.75 14.26
C LEU A 58 -22.81 -1.98 13.29
N ALA A 59 -21.67 -2.48 13.78
CA ALA A 59 -20.50 -2.75 12.94
C ALA A 59 -20.77 -3.81 11.86
N THR A 60 -21.71 -4.75 12.10
CA THR A 60 -22.09 -5.78 11.10
C THR A 60 -22.78 -5.20 9.86
N TYR A 61 -23.32 -3.98 9.93
CA TYR A 61 -23.99 -3.35 8.80
C TYR A 61 -23.03 -2.76 7.77
N GLY A 62 -21.79 -2.42 8.16
CA GLY A 62 -20.79 -1.87 7.26
C GLY A 62 -20.54 -2.75 6.02
N PRO A 63 -20.18 -4.04 6.19
CA PRO A 63 -20.03 -4.98 5.08
C PRO A 63 -21.29 -5.16 4.24
N ARG A 64 -22.48 -5.20 4.88
CA ARG A 64 -23.77 -5.35 4.19
C ARG A 64 -24.08 -4.16 3.29
N LEU A 65 -23.91 -2.93 3.80
CA LEU A 65 -24.08 -1.70 3.03
C LEU A 65 -23.04 -1.59 1.92
N ARG A 66 -21.77 -1.95 2.18
CA ARG A 66 -20.71 -1.98 1.17
C ARG A 66 -21.04 -2.95 0.02
N ALA A 67 -21.60 -4.12 0.32
CA ALA A 67 -22.00 -5.12 -0.68
C ALA A 67 -23.10 -4.62 -1.64
N LEU A 68 -23.86 -3.59 -1.25
CA LEU A 68 -24.83 -2.95 -2.15
C LEU A 68 -24.15 -2.05 -3.21
N GLY A 69 -22.88 -1.69 -3.00
CA GLY A 69 -22.06 -0.93 -3.93
C GLY A 69 -22.62 0.47 -4.20
N THR A 70 -22.55 0.89 -5.45
CA THR A 70 -22.98 2.23 -5.92
C THR A 70 -24.45 2.52 -5.62
N ARG A 71 -25.30 1.48 -5.50
CA ARG A 71 -26.73 1.62 -5.15
C ARG A 71 -26.96 2.22 -3.76
N ALA A 72 -26.02 2.07 -2.84
CA ALA A 72 -26.12 2.68 -1.50
C ALA A 72 -25.68 4.15 -1.49
N VAL A 73 -24.91 4.60 -2.49
CA VAL A 73 -24.26 5.93 -2.48
C VAL A 73 -25.27 7.08 -2.36
N PRO A 74 -26.39 7.13 -3.12
CA PRO A 74 -27.34 8.24 -2.98
C PRO A 74 -27.95 8.35 -1.59
N LEU A 75 -28.34 7.22 -1.00
CA LEU A 75 -28.94 7.19 0.33
C LEU A 75 -27.93 7.60 1.41
N LEU A 76 -26.74 6.99 1.42
CA LEU A 76 -25.70 7.29 2.40
C LEU A 76 -25.22 8.73 2.29
N SER A 77 -25.14 9.26 1.06
CA SER A 77 -24.80 10.67 0.80
C SER A 77 -25.83 11.64 1.35
N TRP A 78 -27.12 11.33 1.16
CA TRP A 78 -28.21 12.12 1.74
C TRP A 78 -28.16 12.03 3.27
N TYR A 79 -28.02 10.82 3.82
CA TYR A 79 -28.05 10.55 5.25
C TYR A 79 -26.91 11.23 6.01
N LEU A 80 -25.69 11.21 5.44
CA LEU A 80 -24.50 11.86 6.00
C LEU A 80 -24.75 13.34 6.36
N ARG A 81 -25.61 14.01 5.59
CA ARG A 81 -25.91 15.45 5.66
C ARG A 81 -27.11 15.80 6.53
N GLN A 82 -27.74 14.83 7.18
CA GLN A 82 -28.90 15.08 8.05
C GLN A 82 -28.43 15.26 9.50
N ASP A 83 -28.42 16.49 10.01
CA ASP A 83 -27.86 16.80 11.33
C ASP A 83 -28.68 16.28 12.50
N GLU A 84 -29.99 16.10 12.30
CA GLU A 84 -30.91 15.55 13.29
C GLU A 84 -30.79 14.02 13.45
N ARG A 85 -30.06 13.35 12.55
CA ARG A 85 -29.90 11.90 12.56
C ARG A 85 -28.79 11.43 13.49
N PRO A 86 -28.86 10.21 14.04
CA PRO A 86 -27.84 9.69 14.95
C PRO A 86 -26.42 9.78 14.36
N LEU A 87 -25.53 10.50 15.08
CA LEU A 87 -24.12 10.72 14.68
C LEU A 87 -23.42 9.42 14.30
N LYS A 88 -23.67 8.34 15.03
CA LYS A 88 -23.04 7.03 14.79
C LYS A 88 -23.38 6.46 13.41
N VAL A 89 -24.63 6.58 12.97
CA VAL A 89 -25.04 6.11 11.64
C VAL A 89 -24.47 7.01 10.54
N ARG A 90 -24.31 8.31 10.81
CA ARG A 90 -23.62 9.25 9.91
C ARG A 90 -22.13 8.91 9.75
N LEU A 91 -21.45 8.55 10.85
CA LEU A 91 -20.07 8.06 10.82
C LEU A 91 -19.94 6.79 9.98
N TYR A 92 -20.84 5.82 10.16
CA TYR A 92 -20.89 4.62 9.31
C TYR A 92 -21.16 4.97 7.84
N SER A 93 -22.04 5.94 7.58
CA SER A 93 -22.31 6.40 6.21
C SER A 93 -21.05 6.95 5.55
N ALA A 94 -20.29 7.81 6.23
CA ALA A 94 -19.00 8.31 5.72
C ALA A 94 -18.02 7.16 5.46
N ALA A 95 -17.82 6.28 6.44
CA ALA A 95 -16.89 5.15 6.32
C ALA A 95 -17.24 4.21 5.15
N VAL A 96 -18.52 3.85 5.02
CA VAL A 96 -18.99 2.97 3.94
C VAL A 96 -18.88 3.66 2.57
N LEU A 97 -19.18 4.95 2.46
CA LEU A 97 -18.97 5.70 1.21
C LEU A 97 -17.50 5.64 0.76
N GLY A 98 -16.55 5.80 1.70
CA GLY A 98 -15.12 5.64 1.42
C GLY A 98 -14.75 4.22 0.99
N LEU A 99 -15.32 3.19 1.63
CA LEU A 99 -15.08 1.78 1.28
C LEU A 99 -15.71 1.35 -0.05
N ILE A 100 -16.80 2.00 -0.48
CA ILE A 100 -17.38 1.83 -1.81
C ILE A 100 -16.48 2.51 -2.85
N GLY A 101 -15.90 3.66 -2.50
CA GLY A 101 -14.94 4.37 -3.34
C GLY A 101 -15.54 4.97 -4.61
N ASP A 102 -16.85 5.23 -4.63
CA ASP A 102 -17.54 5.83 -5.77
C ASP A 102 -17.30 7.35 -5.82
N PRO A 103 -16.76 7.90 -6.93
CA PRO A 103 -16.56 9.34 -7.12
C PRO A 103 -17.79 10.21 -6.86
N ALA A 104 -19.02 9.68 -7.03
CA ALA A 104 -20.25 10.42 -6.76
C ALA A 104 -20.39 10.83 -5.28
N ALA A 105 -19.67 10.18 -4.37
CA ALA A 105 -19.61 10.54 -2.95
C ALA A 105 -18.74 11.77 -2.65
N LEU A 106 -17.96 12.28 -3.62
CA LEU A 106 -17.03 13.40 -3.41
C LEU A 106 -17.74 14.65 -2.86
N LYS A 107 -18.83 15.07 -3.52
CA LYS A 107 -19.56 16.29 -3.13
C LYS A 107 -20.12 16.23 -1.69
N PRO A 108 -20.87 15.20 -1.28
CA PRO A 108 -21.39 15.12 0.08
C PRO A 108 -20.27 15.00 1.12
N LEU A 109 -19.23 14.20 0.87
CA LEU A 109 -18.09 14.05 1.80
C LEU A 109 -17.31 15.36 1.97
N ARG A 110 -17.04 16.09 0.88
CA ARG A 110 -16.40 17.41 0.92
C ARG A 110 -17.20 18.38 1.78
N LEU A 111 -18.50 18.49 1.51
CA LEU A 111 -19.36 19.40 2.25
C LEU A 111 -19.37 19.07 3.75
N THR A 112 -19.36 17.79 4.12
CA THR A 112 -19.25 17.37 5.52
C THR A 112 -17.88 17.69 6.12
N ALA A 113 -16.77 17.48 5.40
CA ALA A 113 -15.42 17.76 5.91
C ALA A 113 -15.19 19.26 6.17
N GLU A 114 -15.74 20.11 5.31
CA GLU A 114 -15.61 21.57 5.36
C GLU A 114 -16.58 22.25 6.35
N ASP A 115 -17.65 21.56 6.76
CA ASP A 115 -18.66 22.11 7.67
C ASP A 115 -18.10 22.28 9.08
N ALA A 116 -17.76 23.52 9.45
CA ALA A 116 -17.22 23.84 10.76
C ALA A 116 -18.23 23.67 11.92
N SER A 117 -19.52 23.56 11.62
CA SER A 117 -20.58 23.31 12.62
C SER A 117 -20.80 21.83 12.91
N ALA A 118 -20.33 20.94 12.04
CA ALA A 118 -20.45 19.50 12.22
C ALA A 118 -19.46 18.96 13.28
N ASP A 119 -19.82 17.81 13.87
CA ASP A 119 -18.97 17.09 14.81
C ASP A 119 -17.57 16.82 14.23
N GLU A 120 -16.52 17.12 15.00
CA GLU A 120 -15.13 17.00 14.53
C GLU A 120 -14.78 15.57 14.11
N GLY A 121 -15.30 14.56 14.82
CA GLY A 121 -15.11 13.15 14.49
C GLY A 121 -15.76 12.79 13.16
N LEU A 122 -16.97 13.30 12.89
CA LEU A 122 -17.64 13.11 11.61
C LEU A 122 -16.89 13.78 10.46
N ARG A 123 -16.38 15.00 10.68
CA ARG A 123 -15.56 15.70 9.69
C ARG A 123 -14.30 14.92 9.37
N ALA A 124 -13.59 14.43 10.39
CA ALA A 124 -12.40 13.59 10.19
C ALA A 124 -12.74 12.29 9.45
N ALA A 125 -13.83 11.60 9.81
CA ALA A 125 -14.30 10.42 9.10
C ALA A 125 -14.63 10.70 7.62
N ALA A 126 -15.19 11.88 7.32
CA ALA A 126 -15.41 12.32 5.94
C ALA A 126 -14.07 12.52 5.20
N VAL A 127 -13.05 13.10 5.83
CA VAL A 127 -11.70 13.21 5.25
C VAL A 127 -11.07 11.85 4.98
N GLN A 128 -11.18 10.92 5.93
CA GLN A 128 -10.72 9.55 5.73
C GLN A 128 -11.40 8.90 4.53
N ALA A 129 -12.72 9.07 4.41
CA ALA A 129 -13.52 8.53 3.32
C ALA A 129 -13.17 9.15 1.95
N LEU A 130 -12.79 10.44 1.91
CA LEU A 130 -12.29 11.09 0.69
C LEU A 130 -11.07 10.36 0.11
N GLY A 131 -10.17 9.87 0.97
CA GLY A 131 -8.99 9.11 0.54
C GLY A 131 -9.31 7.71 -0.02
N GLY A 132 -10.48 7.16 0.28
CA GLY A 132 -10.97 5.89 -0.28
C GLY A 132 -11.63 6.03 -1.65
N LEU A 133 -11.90 7.26 -2.11
CA LEU A 133 -12.53 7.49 -3.41
C LEU A 133 -11.59 7.12 -4.56
N ARG A 134 -12.13 6.50 -5.61
CA ARG A 134 -11.39 6.15 -6.82
C ARG A 134 -11.21 7.38 -7.74
N LEU A 135 -10.52 8.39 -7.21
CA LEU A 135 -10.18 9.65 -7.88
C LEU A 135 -8.67 9.72 -8.13
N ALA A 136 -8.27 10.50 -9.14
CA ALA A 136 -6.85 10.74 -9.36
C ALA A 136 -6.28 11.64 -8.22
N PRO A 137 -5.02 11.45 -7.80
CA PRO A 137 -4.43 12.22 -6.71
C PRO A 137 -4.57 13.75 -6.86
N HIS A 138 -4.43 14.28 -8.07
CA HIS A 138 -4.52 15.71 -8.35
C HIS A 138 -5.94 16.28 -8.14
N GLU A 139 -6.98 15.45 -8.15
CA GLU A 139 -8.36 15.89 -7.87
C GLU A 139 -8.61 16.07 -6.37
N LEU A 140 -7.96 15.25 -5.53
CA LEU A 140 -8.11 15.26 -4.08
C LEU A 140 -7.18 16.27 -3.38
N ARG A 141 -5.96 16.46 -3.91
CA ARG A 141 -4.92 17.29 -3.29
C ARG A 141 -5.38 18.69 -2.89
N PRO A 142 -6.03 19.50 -3.76
CA PRO A 142 -6.40 20.86 -3.38
C PRO A 142 -7.31 20.92 -2.14
N LEU A 143 -8.25 19.97 -2.03
CA LEU A 143 -9.15 19.86 -0.89
C LEU A 143 -8.39 19.39 0.36
N LEU A 144 -7.60 18.33 0.24
CA LEU A 144 -6.84 17.79 1.37
C LEU A 144 -5.79 18.79 1.88
N ASP A 145 -5.11 19.52 0.99
CA ASP A 145 -4.18 20.60 1.35
C ASP A 145 -4.94 21.68 2.13
N ALA A 146 -6.09 22.15 1.65
CA ALA A 146 -6.90 23.14 2.36
C ALA A 146 -7.29 22.67 3.78
N LEU A 147 -7.69 21.41 3.92
CA LEU A 147 -8.05 20.80 5.21
C LEU A 147 -6.84 20.58 6.12
N ALA A 148 -5.66 20.27 5.58
CA ALA A 148 -4.42 20.17 6.35
C ALA A 148 -3.94 21.54 6.87
N LEU A 149 -4.22 22.63 6.13
CA LEU A 149 -3.82 23.98 6.53
C LEU A 149 -4.80 24.60 7.53
N LYS A 150 -6.10 24.48 7.27
CA LYS A 150 -7.17 25.20 7.98
C LYS A 150 -8.02 24.32 8.90
N GLY A 151 -7.91 22.99 8.80
CA GLY A 151 -8.68 22.06 9.61
C GLY A 151 -8.35 22.11 11.10
N SER A 152 -9.33 21.69 11.90
CA SER A 152 -9.18 21.45 13.34
C SER A 152 -8.28 20.24 13.62
N GLY A 153 -7.95 19.97 14.88
CA GLY A 153 -6.94 18.99 15.27
C GLY A 153 -7.10 17.62 14.59
N ALA A 154 -8.28 17.00 14.64
CA ALA A 154 -8.49 15.68 14.04
C ALA A 154 -8.55 15.74 12.51
N VAL A 155 -9.28 16.73 11.96
CA VAL A 155 -9.43 16.94 10.51
C VAL A 155 -8.08 17.17 9.84
N ARG A 156 -7.21 17.99 10.45
CA ARG A 156 -5.86 18.27 9.98
C ARG A 156 -5.01 17.01 9.94
N ARG A 157 -5.01 16.23 11.02
CA ARG A 157 -4.23 14.98 11.09
C ARG A 157 -4.69 14.00 10.02
N GLU A 158 -5.99 13.84 9.85
CA GLU A 158 -6.53 12.94 8.84
C GLU A 158 -6.20 13.40 7.42
N ALA A 159 -6.29 14.70 7.14
CA ALA A 159 -5.90 15.26 5.86
C ALA A 159 -4.41 14.99 5.55
N LEU A 160 -3.52 15.14 6.54
CA LEU A 160 -2.11 14.80 6.40
C LEU A 160 -1.89 13.30 6.11
N VAL A 161 -2.63 12.42 6.80
CA VAL A 161 -2.58 10.97 6.54
C VAL A 161 -2.98 10.64 5.11
N GLN A 162 -4.05 11.23 4.60
CA GLN A 162 -4.48 11.01 3.22
C GLN A 162 -3.48 11.59 2.20
N LEU A 163 -2.91 12.76 2.49
CA LEU A 163 -1.86 13.38 1.67
C LEU A 163 -0.57 12.54 1.64
N ALA A 164 -0.28 11.74 2.67
CA ALA A 164 0.89 10.86 2.66
C ALA A 164 0.84 9.80 1.55
N GLY A 165 -0.36 9.43 1.10
CA GLY A 165 -0.58 8.55 -0.05
C GLY A 165 -0.54 9.28 -1.39
N THR A 166 -1.14 10.47 -1.47
CA THR A 166 -1.33 11.20 -2.73
C THR A 166 -0.23 12.20 -3.07
N GLY A 167 0.56 12.63 -2.09
CA GLY A 167 1.40 13.83 -2.16
C GLY A 167 0.59 15.11 -1.97
N THR A 168 1.28 16.25 -1.94
CA THR A 168 0.74 17.61 -1.76
C THR A 168 1.11 18.52 -2.92
N ASP A 169 0.26 19.49 -3.25
CA ASP A 169 0.59 20.57 -4.20
C ASP A 169 1.17 21.81 -3.47
N ASP A 170 1.01 21.91 -2.14
CA ASP A 170 1.59 22.98 -1.29
C ASP A 170 2.55 22.43 -0.21
N PRO A 171 3.80 22.08 -0.58
CA PRO A 171 4.77 21.56 0.38
C PRO A 171 5.10 22.56 1.50
N ARG A 172 5.13 23.87 1.23
CA ARG A 172 5.46 24.90 2.24
C ARG A 172 4.35 25.07 3.25
N GLY A 173 3.10 25.11 2.80
CA GLY A 173 1.95 25.12 3.67
C GLY A 173 1.94 23.89 4.58
N LEU A 174 2.17 22.70 4.03
CA LEU A 174 2.25 21.48 4.83
C LEU A 174 3.38 21.50 5.85
N LEU A 175 4.55 22.07 5.51
CA LEU A 175 5.61 22.28 6.49
C LEU A 175 5.16 23.21 7.62
N SER A 176 4.44 24.30 7.32
CA SER A 176 3.89 25.20 8.34
C SER A 176 2.89 24.46 9.24
N ALA A 177 1.98 23.68 8.66
CA ALA A 177 1.03 22.86 9.40
C ALA A 177 1.73 21.79 10.25
N ALA A 178 2.81 21.17 9.76
CA ALA A 178 3.54 20.17 10.51
C ALA A 178 4.33 20.79 11.68
N LYS A 179 4.87 22.01 11.50
CA LYS A 179 5.60 22.74 12.55
C LYS A 179 4.74 23.08 13.76
N SER A 180 3.41 23.18 13.61
CA SER A 180 2.52 23.42 14.75
C SER A 180 2.50 22.25 15.75
N TYR A 181 3.00 21.06 15.37
CA TYR A 181 3.16 19.93 16.27
C TYR A 181 4.47 19.96 17.10
N GLY A 182 5.30 20.98 16.90
CA GLY A 182 6.57 21.15 17.61
C GLY A 182 7.73 20.35 16.99
N ALA A 183 8.95 20.61 17.49
CA ALA A 183 10.17 20.01 16.96
C ALA A 183 10.38 18.53 17.36
N ALA A 184 9.69 18.06 18.39
CA ALA A 184 9.76 16.68 18.86
C ALA A 184 8.34 16.13 19.09
N PRO A 185 7.56 15.92 18.02
CA PRO A 185 6.17 15.52 18.16
C PRO A 185 6.07 14.05 18.62
N GLU A 186 5.15 13.79 19.55
CA GLU A 186 4.87 12.48 20.14
C GLU A 186 3.45 11.99 19.81
N GLY A 187 3.20 10.69 19.98
CA GLY A 187 1.88 10.08 19.76
C GLY A 187 1.27 10.41 18.40
N SER A 188 0.02 10.88 18.40
CA SER A 188 -0.72 11.24 17.18
C SER A 188 -0.13 12.45 16.44
N ALA A 189 0.53 13.37 17.14
CA ALA A 189 1.24 14.49 16.53
C ALA A 189 2.48 13.99 15.76
N SER A 190 3.17 12.97 16.29
CA SER A 190 4.30 12.32 15.60
C SER A 190 3.86 11.65 14.31
N ALA A 191 2.73 10.94 14.33
CA ALA A 191 2.16 10.31 13.14
C ALA A 191 1.77 11.34 12.08
N ALA A 192 1.19 12.47 12.49
CA ALA A 192 0.83 13.57 11.59
C ALA A 192 2.06 14.23 10.96
N ALA A 193 3.13 14.46 11.73
CA ALA A 193 4.38 15.01 11.22
C ALA A 193 5.08 14.05 10.24
N GLN A 194 5.04 12.74 10.50
CA GLN A 194 5.53 11.71 9.56
C GLN A 194 4.71 11.69 8.26
N ALA A 195 3.38 11.78 8.37
CA ALA A 195 2.49 11.85 7.22
C ALA A 195 2.77 13.10 6.37
N ALA A 196 3.01 14.24 7.01
CA ALA A 196 3.43 15.46 6.32
C ALA A 196 4.76 15.29 5.57
N ALA A 197 5.76 14.65 6.20
CA ALA A 197 7.03 14.36 5.54
C ALA A 197 6.86 13.47 4.29
N ASP A 198 5.99 12.47 4.36
CA ASP A 198 5.67 11.62 3.22
C ASP A 198 4.91 12.36 2.12
N ALA A 199 3.94 13.19 2.49
CA ALA A 199 3.17 14.00 1.57
C ALA A 199 4.08 14.96 0.79
N ILE A 200 4.96 15.70 1.50
CA ILE A 200 5.97 16.57 0.88
C ILE A 200 6.92 15.73 0.01
N GLY A 201 7.33 14.56 0.48
CA GLY A 201 8.11 13.57 -0.27
C GLY A 201 7.52 13.22 -1.64
N ARG A 202 6.20 13.06 -1.71
CA ARG A 202 5.46 12.73 -2.94
C ARG A 202 5.00 13.94 -3.74
N SER A 203 5.27 15.16 -3.28
CA SER A 203 4.88 16.38 -3.98
C SER A 203 5.50 16.42 -5.40
N PRO A 204 4.73 16.79 -6.44
CA PRO A 204 5.29 16.98 -7.76
C PRO A 204 6.24 18.20 -7.81
N SER A 205 6.10 19.14 -6.87
CA SER A 205 6.88 20.38 -6.82
C SER A 205 8.38 20.12 -6.70
N SER A 206 9.18 20.93 -7.41
CA SER A 206 10.64 20.96 -7.28
C SER A 206 11.10 21.60 -5.97
N GLU A 207 10.25 22.37 -5.29
CA GLU A 207 10.60 22.99 -4.01
C GLU A 207 10.60 22.02 -2.84
N ALA A 208 9.94 20.87 -2.99
CA ALA A 208 9.74 19.90 -1.93
C ALA A 208 11.06 19.39 -1.31
N ASP A 209 12.15 19.34 -2.09
CA ASP A 209 13.47 18.95 -1.57
C ASP A 209 13.96 19.95 -0.51
N GLY A 210 13.93 21.25 -0.84
CA GLY A 210 14.33 22.30 0.09
C GLY A 210 13.43 22.36 1.31
N VAL A 211 12.12 22.16 1.12
CA VAL A 211 11.13 22.09 2.20
C VAL A 211 11.39 20.90 3.14
N LEU A 212 11.73 19.72 2.61
CA LEU A 212 12.10 18.57 3.43
C LEU A 212 13.36 18.83 4.23
N VAL A 213 14.38 19.48 3.65
CA VAL A 213 15.58 19.86 4.42
C VAL A 213 15.24 20.87 5.51
N ASP A 214 14.38 21.84 5.24
CA ASP A 214 13.89 22.76 6.25
C ASP A 214 13.10 22.05 7.36
N PHE A 215 12.42 20.97 7.03
CA PHE A 215 11.74 20.13 8.01
C PHE A 215 12.74 19.34 8.86
N VAL A 216 13.74 18.71 8.24
CA VAL A 216 14.84 18.01 8.94
C VAL A 216 15.59 18.95 9.87
N ARG A 217 15.81 20.21 9.45
CA ARG A 217 16.43 21.26 10.29
C ARG A 217 15.57 21.63 11.49
N PHE A 218 14.26 21.69 11.31
CA PHE A 218 13.32 22.07 12.37
C PHE A 218 13.15 20.96 13.42
N LEU A 219 13.11 19.71 12.98
CA LEU A 219 12.86 18.56 13.85
C LEU A 219 14.10 18.24 14.71
N ARG A 220 13.85 17.88 15.97
CA ARG A 220 14.88 17.36 16.87
C ARG A 220 15.44 16.04 16.31
N PRO A 221 16.76 15.80 16.43
CA PRO A 221 17.36 14.52 16.09
C PRO A 221 16.65 13.33 16.70
N ARG A 222 16.67 12.18 16.01
CA ARG A 222 16.15 10.89 16.50
C ARG A 222 14.65 10.87 16.78
N THR A 223 13.91 11.74 16.11
CA THR A 223 12.45 11.70 16.11
C THR A 223 11.96 10.91 14.90
N PRO A 224 10.87 10.12 15.01
CA PRO A 224 10.32 9.38 13.88
C PRO A 224 9.97 10.28 12.68
N ALA A 225 9.51 11.50 12.94
CA ALA A 225 9.23 12.49 11.89
C ALA A 225 10.49 12.90 11.11
N ARG A 226 11.63 13.05 11.79
CA ARG A 226 12.90 13.45 11.15
C ARG A 226 13.47 12.32 10.31
N GLU A 227 13.43 11.10 10.85
CA GLU A 227 13.75 9.89 10.09
C GLU A 227 12.90 9.79 8.82
N ARG A 228 11.58 10.03 8.95
CA ARG A 228 10.67 9.99 7.80
C ARG A 228 10.97 11.07 6.76
N ALA A 229 11.32 12.28 7.19
CA ALA A 229 11.73 13.36 6.29
C ALA A 229 13.04 13.05 5.54
N LEU A 230 14.05 12.49 6.22
CA LEU A 230 15.29 12.02 5.60
C LEU A 230 15.01 10.90 4.58
N ALA A 231 14.18 9.92 4.94
CA ALA A 231 13.79 8.84 4.04
C ALA A 231 13.00 9.35 2.82
N ALA A 232 12.12 10.33 3.01
CA ALA A 232 11.40 10.98 1.91
C ALA A 232 12.37 11.67 0.93
N LEU A 233 13.37 12.39 1.46
CA LEU A 233 14.39 13.05 0.68
C LEU A 233 15.25 12.05 -0.12
N ALA A 234 15.68 10.95 0.52
CA ALA A 234 16.43 9.88 -0.11
C ALA A 234 15.65 9.23 -1.27
N ARG A 235 14.36 8.92 -1.07
CA ARG A 235 13.49 8.37 -2.14
C ARG A 235 13.36 9.32 -3.33
N ARG A 236 13.19 10.62 -3.08
CA ARG A 236 13.12 11.63 -4.15
C ARG A 236 14.40 11.70 -4.96
N ARG A 237 15.55 11.58 -4.30
CA ARG A 237 16.86 11.57 -4.97
C ARG A 237 17.06 10.31 -5.80
N ALA A 238 16.72 9.15 -5.24
CA ALA A 238 16.81 7.86 -5.94
C ALA A 238 15.94 7.82 -7.21
N ALA A 239 14.81 8.55 -7.22
CA ALA A 239 13.95 8.71 -8.40
C ALA A 239 14.55 9.61 -9.50
N GLY A 240 15.83 10.02 -9.39
CA GLY A 240 16.54 10.78 -10.43
C GLY A 240 16.12 12.24 -10.55
N ARG A 241 15.37 12.78 -9.58
CA ARG A 241 14.95 14.19 -9.62
C ARG A 241 16.16 15.12 -9.39
N PRO A 242 16.29 16.22 -10.15
CA PRO A 242 17.33 17.20 -9.93
C PRO A 242 17.07 17.95 -8.62
N PHE A 243 18.03 17.91 -7.70
CA PHE A 243 17.98 18.67 -6.45
C PHE A 243 18.45 20.10 -6.69
N LYS A 244 17.69 21.06 -6.18
CA LYS A 244 18.14 22.45 -6.05
C LYS A 244 18.22 22.80 -4.57
N LEU A 245 19.33 22.43 -3.93
CA LEU A 245 19.60 22.76 -2.53
C LEU A 245 20.60 23.91 -2.43
N THR A 246 20.36 24.80 -1.47
CA THR A 246 21.30 25.84 -1.07
C THR A 246 22.47 25.26 -0.28
N ARG A 247 23.56 26.02 -0.18
CA ARG A 247 24.70 25.65 0.65
C ARG A 247 24.31 25.35 2.10
N ALA A 248 23.47 26.20 2.70
CA ALA A 248 22.98 26.02 4.06
C ALA A 248 22.17 24.72 4.21
N GLN A 249 21.36 24.36 3.22
CA GLN A 249 20.61 23.09 3.22
C GLN A 249 21.54 21.88 3.10
N LEU A 250 22.60 21.96 2.29
CA LEU A 250 23.60 20.90 2.22
C LEU A 250 24.34 20.73 3.55
N ASP A 251 24.66 21.82 4.25
CA ASP A 251 25.33 21.77 5.55
C ASP A 251 24.43 21.12 6.64
N VAL A 252 23.10 21.31 6.59
CA VAL A 252 22.14 20.57 7.44
C VAL A 252 22.23 19.06 7.21
N LEU A 253 22.25 18.64 5.94
CA LEU A 253 22.30 17.22 5.59
C LEU A 253 23.64 16.58 5.96
N ARG A 254 24.74 17.34 5.90
CA ARG A 254 26.09 16.87 6.32
C ARG A 254 26.17 16.55 7.80
N ALA A 255 25.47 17.30 8.65
CA ALA A 255 25.43 17.03 10.09
C ALA A 255 24.53 15.83 10.46
N ALA A 256 23.52 15.52 9.64
CA ALA A 256 22.47 14.56 9.98
C ALA A 256 22.98 13.14 10.37
N PRO A 257 23.96 12.52 9.68
CA PRO A 257 24.42 11.18 10.06
C PRO A 257 24.96 11.06 11.48
N ALA A 258 25.64 12.11 11.98
CA ALA A 258 26.21 12.12 13.33
C ALA A 258 25.16 12.35 14.43
N GLU A 259 24.05 13.01 14.07
CA GLU A 259 22.96 13.30 15.01
C GLU A 259 21.98 12.13 15.17
N GLU A 260 21.81 11.34 14.10
CA GLU A 260 20.88 10.21 14.04
C GLU A 260 21.48 8.90 14.61
N ARG A 261 20.64 7.86 14.71
CA ARG A 261 21.02 6.50 15.11
C ARG A 261 20.33 5.46 14.24
N GLY A 262 20.91 4.26 14.17
CA GLY A 262 20.31 3.11 13.50
C GLY A 262 19.95 3.40 12.03
N PRO A 263 18.76 2.99 11.56
CA PRO A 263 18.35 3.16 10.15
C PRO A 263 18.36 4.61 9.65
N ALA A 264 18.05 5.58 10.51
CA ALA A 264 18.05 6.99 10.15
C ALA A 264 19.46 7.51 9.82
N ALA A 265 20.47 7.08 10.59
CA ALA A 265 21.87 7.44 10.34
C ALA A 265 22.39 6.83 9.02
N LEU A 266 22.02 5.58 8.73
CA LEU A 266 22.35 4.93 7.46
C LEU A 266 21.70 5.66 6.28
N THR A 267 20.42 6.02 6.42
CA THR A 267 19.67 6.79 5.40
C THR A 267 20.31 8.15 5.13
N ALA A 268 20.70 8.87 6.19
CA ALA A 268 21.39 10.15 6.07
C ALA A 268 22.77 10.00 5.40
N THR A 269 23.53 8.96 5.77
CA THR A 269 24.84 8.66 5.17
C THR A 269 24.72 8.38 3.67
N ARG A 270 23.77 7.53 3.29
CA ARG A 270 23.45 7.23 1.89
C ARG A 270 23.10 8.50 1.10
N LEU A 271 22.27 9.35 1.69
CA LEU A 271 21.85 10.60 1.07
C LEU A 271 23.05 11.49 0.75
N LEU A 272 24.05 11.59 1.64
CA LEU A 272 25.26 12.37 1.36
C LEU A 272 26.00 11.89 0.11
N GLY A 273 26.14 10.58 -0.07
CA GLY A 273 26.72 10.01 -1.28
C GLY A 273 25.90 10.37 -2.53
N LEU A 274 24.58 10.25 -2.45
CA LEU A 274 23.68 10.53 -3.58
C LEU A 274 23.61 12.02 -3.97
N LEU A 275 23.85 12.94 -3.04
CA LEU A 275 23.86 14.38 -3.31
C LEU A 275 25.03 14.81 -4.20
N GLY A 276 26.14 14.07 -4.16
CA GLY A 276 27.32 14.36 -4.99
C GLY A 276 28.14 15.58 -4.52
N ASP A 277 27.89 16.10 -3.31
CA ASP A 277 28.63 17.24 -2.76
C ASP A 277 29.96 16.79 -2.13
N ARG A 278 31.07 17.00 -2.87
CA ARG A 278 32.43 16.55 -2.46
C ARG A 278 32.89 17.12 -1.11
N ARG A 279 32.25 18.16 -0.59
CA ARG A 279 32.54 18.67 0.76
C ARG A 279 32.21 17.65 1.84
N ALA A 280 31.34 16.68 1.56
CA ALA A 280 30.99 15.59 2.46
C ALA A 280 32.09 14.51 2.56
N THR A 281 33.13 14.50 1.71
CA THR A 281 34.16 13.45 1.70
C THR A 281 34.82 13.31 3.07
N THR A 282 35.24 14.41 3.69
CA THR A 282 35.88 14.38 5.01
C THR A 282 34.94 13.84 6.10
N ASP A 283 33.67 14.24 6.06
CA ASP A 283 32.65 13.79 7.01
C ASP A 283 32.39 12.28 6.86
N LEU A 284 32.27 11.80 5.62
CA LEU A 284 32.07 10.39 5.30
C LEU A 284 33.30 9.52 5.65
N VAL A 285 34.53 10.03 5.46
CA VAL A 285 35.76 9.35 5.91
C VAL A 285 35.79 9.25 7.44
N HIS A 286 35.37 10.30 8.15
CA HIS A 286 35.24 10.23 9.61
C HIS A 286 34.21 9.15 10.01
N LEU A 287 33.02 9.16 9.40
CA LEU A 287 31.98 8.15 9.65
C LEU A 287 32.45 6.73 9.36
N LEU A 288 33.19 6.50 8.26
CA LEU A 288 33.78 5.20 7.92
C LEU A 288 34.67 4.67 9.05
N LYS A 289 35.49 5.55 9.63
CA LYS A 289 36.45 5.20 10.70
C LYS A 289 35.78 5.04 12.06
N SER A 290 34.79 5.88 12.36
CA SER A 290 34.13 5.93 13.67
C SER A 290 32.84 5.12 13.74
N ALA A 291 32.45 4.42 12.66
CA ALA A 291 31.20 3.65 12.62
C ALA A 291 31.22 2.54 13.69
N PRO A 292 30.16 2.43 14.51
CA PRO A 292 30.09 1.48 15.62
C PRO A 292 29.90 0.03 15.17
N ASP A 293 29.40 -0.19 13.94
CA ASP A 293 29.08 -1.50 13.39
C ASP A 293 29.46 -1.60 11.90
N ALA A 294 29.43 -2.83 11.36
CA ALA A 294 29.73 -3.08 9.95
C ALA A 294 28.73 -2.41 9.00
N ALA A 295 27.47 -2.22 9.41
CA ALA A 295 26.45 -1.61 8.58
C ALA A 295 26.76 -0.13 8.31
N GLY A 296 27.12 0.62 9.35
CA GLY A 296 27.55 2.00 9.24
C GLY A 296 28.84 2.15 8.43
N ALA A 297 29.81 1.27 8.65
CA ALA A 297 31.07 1.28 7.90
C ALA A 297 30.83 1.00 6.40
N ALA A 298 30.04 -0.02 6.08
CA ALA A 298 29.69 -0.38 4.71
C ALA A 298 28.91 0.73 4.00
N GLU A 299 27.94 1.36 4.67
CA GLU A 299 27.15 2.45 4.09
C GLU A 299 28.00 3.70 3.86
N ALA A 300 28.92 4.03 4.78
CA ALA A 300 29.88 5.13 4.58
C ALA A 300 30.82 4.87 3.39
N ALA A 301 31.29 3.63 3.22
CA ALA A 301 32.11 3.23 2.08
C ALA A 301 31.35 3.38 0.76
N LEU A 302 30.10 2.91 0.70
CA LEU A 302 29.24 3.06 -0.46
C LEU A 302 28.94 4.54 -0.77
N ALA A 303 28.69 5.35 0.25
CA ALA A 303 28.45 6.78 0.08
C ALA A 303 29.70 7.51 -0.47
N LEU A 304 30.90 7.18 0.00
CA LEU A 304 32.16 7.70 -0.54
C LEU A 304 32.37 7.31 -2.01
N ALA A 305 32.08 6.05 -2.35
CA ALA A 305 32.15 5.59 -3.72
C ALA A 305 31.13 6.30 -4.63
N ALA A 306 29.89 6.47 -4.15
CA ALA A 306 28.84 7.19 -4.89
C ALA A 306 29.19 8.67 -5.12
N LEU A 307 29.93 9.27 -4.20
CA LEU A 307 30.45 10.63 -4.32
C LEU A 307 31.53 10.76 -5.40
N GLY A 308 32.31 9.69 -5.61
CA GLY A 308 33.36 9.62 -6.64
C GLY A 308 34.53 10.58 -6.41
N ASP A 309 34.75 11.03 -5.15
CA ASP A 309 35.90 11.86 -4.79
C ASP A 309 37.14 10.98 -4.57
N PRO A 310 38.25 11.17 -5.31
CA PRO A 310 39.47 10.38 -5.14
C PRO A 310 39.99 10.32 -3.70
N ALA A 311 39.76 11.36 -2.89
CA ALA A 311 40.17 11.38 -1.49
C ALA A 311 39.47 10.32 -0.62
N GLY A 312 38.30 9.82 -1.06
CA GLY A 312 37.58 8.72 -0.40
C GLY A 312 38.15 7.33 -0.70
N ARG A 313 38.93 7.17 -1.79
CA ARG A 313 39.40 5.86 -2.27
C ARG A 313 40.32 5.16 -1.28
N ALA A 314 41.36 5.85 -0.81
CA ALA A 314 42.37 5.25 0.06
C ALA A 314 41.78 4.77 1.41
N PRO A 315 40.92 5.54 2.10
CA PRO A 315 40.23 5.05 3.30
C PRO A 315 39.35 3.82 3.07
N VAL A 316 38.63 3.76 1.95
CA VAL A 316 37.76 2.61 1.62
C VAL A 316 38.60 1.37 1.27
N ALA A 317 39.70 1.55 0.53
CA ALA A 317 40.64 0.47 0.21
C ALA A 317 41.31 -0.11 1.46
N ALA A 318 41.75 0.76 2.38
CA ALA A 318 42.33 0.35 3.65
C ALA A 318 41.35 -0.47 4.50
N LEU A 319 40.06 -0.10 4.51
CA LEU A 319 39.04 -0.92 5.17
C LEU A 319 38.88 -2.27 4.48
N ALA A 320 38.81 -2.30 3.14
CA ALA A 320 38.65 -3.53 2.37
C ALA A 320 39.79 -4.54 2.62
N GLU A 321 41.04 -4.08 2.62
CA GLU A 321 42.22 -4.90 2.93
C GLU A 321 42.19 -5.45 4.37
N GLY A 322 41.62 -4.68 5.30
CA GLY A 322 41.52 -5.02 6.72
C GLY A 322 40.26 -5.78 7.14
N LEU A 323 39.33 -6.11 6.22
CA LEU A 323 38.00 -6.66 6.57
C LEU A 323 38.08 -7.90 7.47
N ALA A 324 39.02 -8.80 7.22
CA ALA A 324 39.17 -10.04 8.00
C ALA A 324 39.62 -9.79 9.45
N ALA A 325 40.28 -8.66 9.72
CA ALA A 325 40.78 -8.29 11.04
C ALA A 325 39.91 -7.20 11.72
N ASP A 326 38.98 -6.58 10.99
CA ASP A 326 38.11 -5.55 11.53
C ASP A 326 37.01 -6.18 12.39
N ALA A 327 37.05 -5.91 13.69
CA ALA A 327 36.12 -6.46 14.67
C ALA A 327 34.65 -6.19 14.34
N ARG A 328 34.34 -5.14 13.56
CA ARG A 328 32.96 -4.81 13.14
C ARG A 328 32.39 -5.85 12.18
N PHE A 329 33.23 -6.51 11.40
CA PHE A 329 32.86 -7.52 10.40
C PHE A 329 33.04 -8.96 10.89
N GLY A 330 33.32 -9.15 12.19
CA GLY A 330 33.30 -10.47 12.82
C GLY A 330 31.88 -10.98 13.03
N ASP A 331 31.76 -12.27 13.39
CA ASP A 331 30.47 -12.88 13.77
C ASP A 331 30.00 -12.33 15.13
N VAL A 332 29.20 -11.27 15.10
CA VAL A 332 28.58 -10.68 16.30
C VAL A 332 27.22 -11.35 16.56
N PRO A 333 26.99 -11.96 17.75
CA PRO A 333 25.70 -12.55 18.09
C PRO A 333 24.55 -11.54 17.99
N GLY A 334 23.55 -11.84 17.15
CA GLY A 334 22.40 -10.96 16.91
C GLY A 334 22.66 -9.78 15.96
N GLY A 335 23.87 -9.65 15.42
CA GLY A 335 24.21 -8.69 14.37
C GLY A 335 23.78 -9.14 12.97
N PRO A 336 23.74 -8.23 11.98
CA PRO A 336 23.54 -8.60 10.58
C PRO A 336 24.71 -9.47 10.09
N ASP A 337 24.43 -10.37 9.14
CA ASP A 337 25.48 -11.19 8.50
C ASP A 337 26.57 -10.25 7.93
N PRO A 338 27.84 -10.40 8.36
CA PRO A 338 28.91 -9.51 7.93
C PRO A 338 29.32 -9.75 6.47
N LYS A 339 29.06 -10.92 5.88
CA LYS A 339 29.46 -11.24 4.50
C LYS A 339 28.88 -10.29 3.45
N PRO A 340 27.56 -10.01 3.42
CA PRO A 340 27.02 -9.03 2.48
C PRO A 340 27.53 -7.62 2.76
N LEU A 341 27.91 -7.27 3.99
CA LEU A 341 28.46 -5.95 4.31
C LEU A 341 29.92 -5.83 3.85
N ALA A 342 30.74 -6.86 4.04
CA ALA A 342 32.10 -6.93 3.53
C ALA A 342 32.13 -6.83 1.99
N ALA A 343 31.27 -7.59 1.32
CA ALA A 343 31.09 -7.50 -0.14
C ALA A 343 30.65 -6.10 -0.60
N ALA A 344 29.97 -5.33 0.26
CA ALA A 344 29.60 -3.95 -0.02
C ALA A 344 30.82 -3.03 -0.06
N VAL A 345 31.73 -3.18 0.91
CA VAL A 345 32.97 -2.41 0.98
C VAL A 345 33.85 -2.71 -0.23
N GLU A 346 34.00 -3.99 -0.61
CA GLU A 346 34.74 -4.37 -1.82
C GLU A 346 34.10 -3.83 -3.12
N ALA A 347 32.77 -3.79 -3.19
CA ALA A 347 32.07 -3.17 -4.30
C ALA A 347 32.32 -1.64 -4.34
N ALA A 348 32.37 -0.99 -3.19
CA ALA A 348 32.70 0.42 -3.07
C ALA A 348 34.12 0.74 -3.57
N VAL A 349 35.11 -0.13 -3.31
CA VAL A 349 36.47 0.02 -3.88
C VAL A 349 36.42 0.00 -5.41
N ARG A 350 35.79 -1.04 -5.98
CA ARG A 350 35.66 -1.19 -7.44
C ARG A 350 34.94 -0.02 -8.10
N ALA A 351 33.98 0.57 -7.39
CA ALA A 351 33.21 1.70 -7.87
C ALA A 351 34.00 3.00 -8.08
N PHE A 352 35.16 3.15 -7.43
CA PHE A 352 36.05 4.27 -7.71
C PHE A 352 36.71 4.16 -9.10
N ASP A 353 36.88 2.95 -9.62
CA ASP A 353 37.43 2.70 -10.96
C ASP A 353 36.33 2.58 -12.01
N ASP A 354 35.23 1.91 -11.66
CA ASP A 354 34.05 1.74 -12.50
C ASP A 354 32.77 2.15 -11.74
N PRO A 355 32.28 3.39 -11.89
CA PRO A 355 31.06 3.85 -11.24
C PRO A 355 29.82 3.00 -11.57
N SER A 356 29.83 2.22 -12.65
CA SER A 356 28.75 1.29 -12.98
C SER A 356 28.66 0.11 -12.00
N ALA A 357 29.74 -0.20 -11.26
CA ALA A 357 29.75 -1.20 -10.20
C ALA A 357 28.78 -0.86 -9.05
N LEU A 358 28.47 0.42 -8.80
CA LEU A 358 27.41 0.82 -7.86
C LEU A 358 26.03 0.59 -8.44
N LYS A 359 25.83 0.68 -9.75
CA LYS A 359 24.53 0.40 -10.39
C LYS A 359 24.20 -1.09 -10.38
N ALA A 360 25.22 -1.95 -10.50
CA ALA A 360 25.08 -3.41 -10.37
C ALA A 360 24.63 -3.84 -8.96
N ARG A 361 24.77 -2.96 -7.96
CA ARG A 361 24.46 -3.23 -6.56
C ARG A 361 23.73 -2.11 -5.85
N ALA A 362 23.07 -1.18 -6.54
CA ALA A 362 21.98 -0.49 -5.87
C ALA A 362 21.11 -1.65 -5.39
N PRO A 363 20.97 -1.89 -4.06
CA PRO A 363 19.81 -2.65 -3.64
C PRO A 363 18.71 -1.86 -4.32
N LYS A 364 17.97 -2.53 -5.17
CA LYS A 364 16.73 -2.02 -5.67
C LYS A 364 15.86 -1.89 -4.40
N ASP A 365 16.09 -0.80 -3.66
CA ASP A 365 15.11 0.00 -2.94
C ASP A 365 14.22 0.71 -4.00
N SER A 366 14.19 0.21 -5.24
CA SER A 366 12.88 0.05 -5.87
C SER A 366 11.97 -0.56 -4.82
N ALA A 367 10.71 -0.12 -4.79
CA ALA A 367 9.67 -1.00 -4.28
C ALA A 367 10.02 -2.45 -4.69
N PRO A 368 10.00 -3.42 -3.76
CA PRO A 368 10.35 -4.79 -4.09
C PRO A 368 9.73 -5.11 -5.44
N GLU A 369 10.53 -5.59 -6.40
CA GLU A 369 10.02 -5.87 -7.74
C GLU A 369 8.70 -6.62 -7.58
N PRO A 370 7.62 -6.15 -8.23
CA PRO A 370 6.30 -6.69 -8.00
C PRO A 370 6.37 -8.20 -8.20
N PHE A 371 6.05 -8.94 -7.15
CA PHE A 371 6.10 -10.38 -7.23
C PHE A 371 4.91 -10.85 -8.08
N VAL A 372 5.19 -11.62 -9.12
CA VAL A 372 4.18 -12.10 -10.05
C VAL A 372 3.90 -13.57 -9.78
N PHE A 373 2.65 -13.92 -9.54
CA PHE A 373 2.19 -15.30 -9.45
C PHE A 373 1.26 -15.61 -10.62
N GLU A 374 1.60 -16.63 -11.41
CA GLU A 374 0.71 -17.15 -12.45
C GLU A 374 -0.16 -18.25 -11.86
N GLY A 375 -1.43 -17.93 -11.63
CA GLY A 375 -2.37 -18.88 -11.09
C GLY A 375 -3.50 -18.20 -10.35
N TRP A 376 -4.48 -19.01 -9.98
CA TRP A 376 -5.61 -18.56 -9.19
C TRP A 376 -5.19 -18.55 -7.70
N PRO A 377 -5.32 -17.42 -6.98
CA PRO A 377 -4.95 -17.36 -5.58
C PRO A 377 -5.98 -18.04 -4.68
N GLY A 378 -7.24 -18.18 -5.12
CA GLY A 378 -8.32 -18.77 -4.33
C GLY A 378 -8.35 -20.30 -4.35
N VAL A 379 -9.33 -20.86 -3.63
CA VAL A 379 -9.71 -22.28 -3.75
C VAL A 379 -10.65 -22.45 -4.95
N GLY A 380 -10.62 -23.61 -5.60
CA GLY A 380 -11.52 -23.96 -6.71
C GLY A 380 -11.08 -23.43 -8.08
N THR A 381 -11.94 -23.64 -9.07
CA THR A 381 -11.75 -23.11 -10.43
C THR A 381 -12.64 -21.88 -10.60
N PRO A 382 -12.07 -20.69 -10.86
CA PRO A 382 -12.89 -19.49 -11.00
C PRO A 382 -13.68 -19.52 -12.31
N GLN A 383 -14.94 -19.06 -12.26
CA GLN A 383 -15.74 -18.83 -13.46
C GLN A 383 -15.95 -17.33 -13.65
N ALA A 384 -15.54 -16.81 -14.81
CA ALA A 384 -15.69 -15.40 -15.15
C ALA A 384 -17.00 -15.19 -15.92
N LEU A 385 -17.85 -14.28 -15.44
CA LEU A 385 -19.09 -13.85 -16.09
C LEU A 385 -19.01 -12.35 -16.38
N GLN A 386 -19.59 -11.92 -17.49
CA GLN A 386 -19.76 -10.49 -17.73
C GLN A 386 -20.99 -9.96 -16.96
N SER A 387 -20.82 -8.89 -16.18
CA SER A 387 -21.88 -8.30 -15.35
C SER A 387 -23.00 -7.66 -16.17
N GLY A 388 -22.68 -7.09 -17.34
CA GLY A 388 -23.62 -6.39 -18.21
C GLY A 388 -23.87 -4.92 -17.86
N GLU A 389 -23.41 -4.47 -16.69
CA GLU A 389 -23.51 -3.07 -16.24
C GLU A 389 -22.60 -2.11 -17.04
N ALA A 390 -21.46 -2.61 -17.52
CA ALA A 390 -20.48 -1.85 -18.29
C ALA A 390 -19.82 -2.70 -19.39
N ALA A 391 -19.22 -2.01 -20.37
CA ALA A 391 -18.42 -2.68 -21.39
C ALA A 391 -17.10 -3.12 -20.76
N LEU A 392 -16.69 -4.37 -21.00
CA LEU A 392 -15.46 -4.91 -20.42
C LEU A 392 -14.28 -4.58 -21.35
N ALA A 393 -13.26 -3.91 -20.82
CA ALA A 393 -12.03 -3.65 -21.56
C ALA A 393 -11.03 -4.79 -21.32
N LEU A 394 -10.60 -5.45 -22.41
CA LEU A 394 -9.52 -6.43 -22.41
C LEU A 394 -8.24 -5.73 -22.84
N ARG A 395 -7.15 -5.89 -22.09
CA ARG A 395 -5.86 -5.22 -22.31
C ARG A 395 -4.82 -6.16 -22.88
N LEU A 396 -3.81 -5.60 -23.56
CA LEU A 396 -2.70 -6.40 -24.12
C LEU A 396 -1.83 -7.04 -23.03
N ASP A 397 -1.64 -6.33 -21.91
CA ASP A 397 -0.84 -6.78 -20.77
C ASP A 397 -1.65 -6.66 -19.46
N PRO A 398 -1.31 -7.44 -18.41
CA PRO A 398 -1.99 -7.40 -17.11
C PRO A 398 -1.54 -6.19 -16.26
N THR A 399 -1.71 -4.99 -16.80
CA THR A 399 -1.46 -3.71 -16.11
C THR A 399 -2.56 -2.70 -16.45
N ARG A 400 -2.80 -1.73 -15.56
CA ARG A 400 -3.87 -0.72 -15.78
C ARG A 400 -3.54 0.26 -16.90
N GLU A 401 -2.26 0.43 -17.19
CA GLU A 401 -1.73 1.33 -18.21
C GLU A 401 -1.65 0.67 -19.59
N ALA A 402 -1.76 -0.66 -19.67
CA ALA A 402 -1.67 -1.40 -20.93
C ALA A 402 -2.75 -0.98 -21.92
N PRO A 403 -2.44 -0.87 -23.23
CA PRO A 403 -3.42 -0.57 -24.25
C PRO A 403 -4.59 -1.57 -24.24
N VAL A 404 -5.79 -1.06 -24.53
CA VAL A 404 -6.99 -1.89 -24.67
C VAL A 404 -6.91 -2.64 -26.00
N ALA A 405 -6.79 -3.97 -25.91
CA ALA A 405 -6.76 -4.89 -27.04
C ALA A 405 -8.15 -5.07 -27.66
N ALA A 406 -9.18 -5.17 -26.81
CA ALA A 406 -10.56 -5.35 -27.24
C ALA A 406 -11.54 -4.75 -26.22
N ARG A 407 -12.74 -4.40 -26.66
CA ARG A 407 -13.85 -4.00 -25.78
C ARG A 407 -15.04 -4.90 -26.04
N LEU A 408 -15.46 -5.63 -25.02
CA LEU A 408 -16.63 -6.47 -25.12
C LEU A 408 -17.90 -5.64 -24.89
N PRO A 409 -18.93 -5.80 -25.75
CA PRO A 409 -20.21 -5.10 -25.58
C PRO A 409 -20.92 -5.54 -24.30
N ARG A 410 -21.87 -4.74 -23.83
CA ARG A 410 -22.60 -5.00 -22.57
C ARG A 410 -23.57 -6.17 -22.72
N VAL A 411 -23.11 -7.39 -22.42
CA VAL A 411 -23.96 -8.59 -22.42
C VAL A 411 -23.88 -9.27 -21.05
N GLY A 412 -24.83 -8.96 -20.18
CA GLY A 412 -24.87 -9.51 -18.82
C GLY A 412 -25.09 -11.02 -18.77
N GLY A 413 -24.46 -11.68 -17.80
CA GLY A 413 -24.57 -13.12 -17.55
C GLY A 413 -23.82 -14.01 -18.53
N SER A 414 -23.16 -13.45 -19.55
CA SER A 414 -22.42 -14.25 -20.54
C SER A 414 -21.15 -14.83 -19.93
N PRO A 415 -20.92 -16.16 -20.01
CA PRO A 415 -19.69 -16.76 -19.54
C PRO A 415 -18.51 -16.33 -20.41
N LEU A 416 -17.40 -15.99 -19.76
CA LEU A 416 -16.15 -15.63 -20.39
C LEU A 416 -15.16 -16.78 -20.19
N ARG A 417 -14.54 -17.23 -21.28
CA ARG A 417 -13.58 -18.33 -21.21
C ARG A 417 -12.27 -17.81 -20.62
N MET A 418 -11.98 -18.22 -19.38
CA MET A 418 -10.71 -17.92 -18.75
C MET A 418 -9.61 -18.86 -19.27
N ARG A 419 -8.49 -18.30 -19.72
CA ARG A 419 -7.30 -19.04 -20.18
C ARG A 419 -6.24 -19.14 -19.09
N GLY A 420 -6.12 -18.10 -18.28
CA GLY A 420 -5.16 -18.03 -17.20
C GLY A 420 -5.47 -16.86 -16.27
N SER A 421 -4.70 -16.77 -15.20
CA SER A 421 -4.77 -15.66 -14.27
C SER A 421 -3.37 -15.31 -13.77
N ILE A 422 -3.17 -14.04 -13.48
CA ILE A 422 -1.95 -13.53 -12.88
C ILE A 422 -2.33 -12.67 -11.67
N VAL A 423 -1.59 -12.86 -10.59
CA VAL A 423 -1.64 -12.01 -9.41
C VAL A 423 -0.32 -11.25 -9.33
N VAL A 424 -0.40 -9.93 -9.30
CA VAL A 424 0.75 -9.04 -9.18
C VAL A 424 0.73 -8.44 -7.78
N SER A 425 1.74 -8.71 -6.97
CA SER A 425 1.95 -8.03 -5.69
C SER A 425 2.46 -6.62 -5.97
N VAL A 426 1.56 -5.63 -5.99
CA VAL A 426 1.88 -4.22 -6.23
C VAL A 426 2.67 -3.64 -5.06
N ARG A 427 2.37 -4.10 -3.84
CA ARG A 427 3.10 -3.74 -2.63
C ARG A 427 3.06 -4.89 -1.65
N ALA A 428 4.22 -5.40 -1.27
CA ALA A 428 4.29 -6.42 -0.25
C ALA A 428 3.89 -5.90 1.14
N GLY A 429 3.29 -6.79 1.93
CA GLY A 429 3.04 -6.62 3.35
C GLY A 429 4.28 -6.99 4.16
N TRP A 430 4.26 -6.65 5.45
CA TRP A 430 5.32 -7.00 6.38
C TRP A 430 4.72 -7.51 7.68
N ALA A 431 5.28 -8.60 8.18
CA ALA A 431 4.97 -9.12 9.50
C ALA A 431 6.26 -9.33 10.29
N ARG A 432 6.16 -9.26 11.62
CA ARG A 432 7.25 -9.53 12.56
C ARG A 432 6.85 -10.66 13.48
N ALA A 433 7.69 -11.68 13.60
CA ALA A 433 7.46 -12.77 14.55
C ALA A 433 7.60 -12.25 15.99
N LYS A 434 6.61 -12.51 16.85
CA LYS A 434 6.64 -12.09 18.26
C LYS A 434 7.56 -12.97 19.11
N LYS A 435 7.78 -14.21 18.68
CA LYS A 435 8.58 -15.25 19.35
C LYS A 435 9.33 -16.06 18.30
N GLY A 436 10.20 -16.97 18.74
CA GLY A 436 10.77 -17.98 17.83
C GLY A 436 9.66 -18.88 17.27
N LEU A 437 9.56 -18.99 15.95
CA LEU A 437 8.53 -19.76 15.26
C LEU A 437 9.15 -20.77 14.31
N LYS A 438 8.50 -21.93 14.21
CA LYS A 438 8.79 -22.98 13.22
C LYS A 438 7.50 -23.23 12.46
N LEU A 439 7.46 -22.80 11.21
CA LEU A 439 6.26 -22.87 10.39
C LEU A 439 6.38 -23.97 9.33
N PRO A 440 5.33 -24.78 9.10
CA PRO A 440 5.29 -25.67 7.95
C PRO A 440 5.24 -24.85 6.66
N ALA A 441 6.22 -25.04 5.78
CA ALA A 441 6.38 -24.21 4.59
C ALA A 441 6.87 -25.00 3.37
N ARG A 442 6.55 -24.54 2.17
CA ARG A 442 7.11 -25.08 0.92
C ARG A 442 8.00 -24.03 0.29
N SER A 443 9.27 -24.36 0.04
CA SER A 443 10.23 -23.43 -0.58
C SER A 443 10.17 -23.46 -2.10
N PHE A 444 10.05 -22.29 -2.71
CA PHE A 444 10.14 -22.09 -4.16
C PHE A 444 11.51 -21.58 -4.60
N GLY A 445 12.45 -21.37 -3.67
CA GLY A 445 13.75 -20.80 -3.97
C GLY A 445 13.69 -19.29 -4.21
N GLN A 446 14.71 -18.76 -4.88
CA GLN A 446 14.75 -17.35 -5.25
C GLN A 446 13.88 -17.13 -6.50
N ALA A 447 12.77 -16.41 -6.34
CA ALA A 447 11.82 -16.15 -7.42
C ALA A 447 11.23 -14.76 -7.30
N VAL A 448 11.25 -14.02 -8.41
CA VAL A 448 10.49 -12.76 -8.61
C VAL A 448 9.17 -13.02 -9.34
N ARG A 449 9.07 -14.16 -10.04
CA ARG A 449 7.88 -14.67 -10.70
C ARG A 449 7.75 -16.16 -10.39
N LEU A 450 6.57 -16.59 -9.97
CA LEU A 450 6.23 -17.98 -9.73
C LEU A 450 5.21 -18.43 -10.78
N THR A 451 5.62 -19.32 -11.68
CA THR A 451 4.74 -19.84 -12.72
C THR A 451 3.76 -20.86 -12.17
N ARG A 452 2.67 -21.11 -12.90
CA ARG A 452 1.67 -22.13 -12.52
C ARG A 452 2.31 -23.50 -12.31
N ALA A 453 3.17 -23.91 -13.25
CA ALA A 453 3.86 -25.20 -13.18
C ALA A 453 4.79 -25.29 -11.96
N GLN A 454 5.46 -24.20 -11.58
CA GLN A 454 6.32 -24.16 -10.40
C GLN A 454 5.52 -24.25 -9.10
N ALA A 455 4.34 -23.64 -9.05
CA ALA A 455 3.44 -23.66 -7.89
C ALA A 455 2.71 -25.00 -7.72
N GLU A 456 2.38 -25.68 -8.82
CA GLU A 456 1.73 -26.99 -8.84
C GLU A 456 2.72 -28.15 -8.68
N ALA A 457 4.01 -27.93 -8.95
CA ALA A 457 5.04 -28.94 -8.76
C ALA A 457 5.03 -29.46 -7.31
N ALA A 458 4.93 -30.79 -7.16
CA ALA A 458 5.00 -31.44 -5.87
C ALA A 458 6.34 -31.09 -5.19
N ARG A 459 6.25 -30.40 -4.05
CA ARG A 459 7.39 -29.98 -3.24
C ARG A 459 7.21 -30.54 -1.84
N PRO A 460 8.25 -31.12 -1.23
CA PRO A 460 8.16 -31.57 0.15
C PRO A 460 7.85 -30.37 1.05
N GLU A 461 7.05 -30.60 2.08
CA GLU A 461 6.92 -29.63 3.15
C GLU A 461 8.23 -29.57 3.93
N THR A 462 8.66 -28.36 4.22
CA THR A 462 9.89 -27.99 4.91
C THR A 462 9.55 -27.11 6.10
N GLU A 463 10.53 -26.78 6.94
CA GLU A 463 10.34 -25.89 8.08
C GLU A 463 10.89 -24.49 7.74
N LEU A 464 10.07 -23.45 7.90
CA LEU A 464 10.49 -22.06 7.91
C LEU A 464 10.67 -21.62 9.36
N SER A 465 11.92 -21.53 9.81
CA SER A 465 12.28 -21.03 11.14
C SER A 465 12.47 -19.52 11.13
N LEU A 466 11.76 -18.80 12.02
CA LEU A 466 11.86 -17.37 12.24
C LEU A 466 12.27 -17.09 13.69
N ALA A 467 13.26 -16.23 13.91
CA ALA A 467 13.63 -15.77 15.24
C ALA A 467 12.61 -14.77 15.79
N ALA A 468 12.57 -14.61 17.12
CA ALA A 468 11.77 -13.55 17.75
C ALA A 468 12.23 -12.18 17.24
N GLY A 469 11.28 -11.33 16.84
CA GLY A 469 11.55 -10.02 16.24
C GLY A 469 11.93 -10.07 14.75
N GLU A 470 12.12 -11.25 14.16
CA GLU A 470 12.46 -11.38 12.74
C GLU A 470 11.30 -10.95 11.85
N ARG A 471 11.64 -10.23 10.77
CA ARG A 471 10.66 -9.74 9.80
C ARG A 471 10.56 -10.69 8.61
N VAL A 472 9.34 -10.90 8.15
CA VAL A 472 9.03 -11.62 6.92
C VAL A 472 8.15 -10.73 6.04
N GLU A 473 8.38 -10.81 4.74
CA GLU A 473 7.60 -10.09 3.74
C GLU A 473 6.42 -10.95 3.30
N THR A 474 5.21 -10.40 3.32
CA THR A 474 3.99 -11.07 2.84
C THR A 474 3.75 -10.64 1.40
N LEU A 475 3.85 -11.54 0.44
CA LEU A 475 3.76 -11.21 -0.99
C LEU A 475 2.31 -11.24 -1.49
N LEU A 476 1.62 -12.35 -1.25
CA LEU A 476 0.19 -12.49 -1.58
C LEU A 476 -0.50 -13.57 -0.74
N PRO A 477 -1.80 -13.39 -0.45
CA PRO A 477 -2.63 -14.44 0.12
C PRO A 477 -2.91 -15.55 -0.89
N ARG A 478 -3.02 -16.78 -0.39
CA ARG A 478 -3.52 -17.96 -1.10
C ARG A 478 -4.74 -18.54 -0.36
N GLY A 479 -5.42 -19.48 -1.00
CA GLY A 479 -6.49 -20.26 -0.41
C GLY A 479 -6.05 -21.06 0.82
N ALA A 480 -7.02 -21.50 1.62
CA ALA A 480 -6.81 -22.35 2.79
C ALA A 480 -5.86 -21.78 3.87
N GLY A 481 -5.83 -20.45 4.03
CA GLY A 481 -5.06 -19.78 5.09
C GLY A 481 -3.54 -19.74 4.85
N ARG A 482 -3.10 -20.03 3.63
CA ARG A 482 -1.69 -20.01 3.21
C ARG A 482 -1.37 -18.71 2.50
N CYS A 483 -0.14 -18.24 2.60
CA CYS A 483 0.35 -17.05 1.92
C CYS A 483 1.69 -17.36 1.25
N LEU A 484 1.98 -16.67 0.15
CA LEU A 484 3.36 -16.58 -0.31
C LEU A 484 4.07 -15.51 0.51
N VAL A 485 5.15 -15.90 1.15
CA VAL A 485 5.98 -15.06 2.02
C VAL A 485 7.42 -15.12 1.54
N ARG A 486 8.19 -14.05 1.78
CA ARG A 486 9.60 -13.97 1.41
C ARG A 486 10.45 -13.66 2.63
N ARG A 487 11.51 -14.45 2.79
CA ARG A 487 12.56 -14.27 3.80
C ARG A 487 13.89 -14.13 3.08
N GLY A 488 14.52 -12.96 3.19
CA GLY A 488 15.66 -12.61 2.35
C GLY A 488 15.25 -12.64 0.86
N LEU A 489 15.89 -13.52 0.08
CA LEU A 489 15.59 -13.70 -1.34
C LEU A 489 14.71 -14.91 -1.65
N VAL A 490 14.37 -15.73 -0.65
CA VAL A 490 13.69 -17.02 -0.86
C VAL A 490 12.19 -16.88 -0.60
N VAL A 491 11.39 -17.38 -1.55
CA VAL A 491 9.93 -17.39 -1.47
C VAL A 491 9.45 -18.73 -0.92
N TYR A 492 8.50 -18.65 0.01
CA TYR A 492 7.88 -19.77 0.67
C TYR A 492 6.37 -19.66 0.54
N GLU A 493 5.67 -20.80 0.47
CA GLU A 493 4.26 -20.85 0.87
C GLU A 493 4.20 -21.32 2.34
N ALA A 494 3.61 -20.51 3.20
CA ALA A 494 3.51 -20.74 4.65
C ALA A 494 2.13 -20.28 5.17
N PRO A 495 1.74 -20.57 6.44
CA PRO A 495 0.55 -19.95 7.03
C PRO A 495 0.60 -18.42 6.95
N CYS A 496 -0.53 -17.78 6.67
CA CYS A 496 -0.60 -16.33 6.55
C CYS A 496 -0.36 -15.61 7.89
N PRO A 497 0.63 -14.70 7.99
CA PRO A 497 0.85 -13.91 9.21
C PRO A 497 -0.37 -13.07 9.62
N GLU A 498 -1.17 -12.63 8.64
CA GLU A 498 -2.37 -11.83 8.87
C GLU A 498 -3.48 -12.58 9.61
N LEU A 499 -3.48 -13.92 9.54
CA LEU A 499 -4.44 -14.80 10.20
C LEU A 499 -3.97 -15.29 11.57
N ASP A 500 -2.67 -15.18 11.88
CA ASP A 500 -2.08 -15.56 13.18
C ASP A 500 -1.48 -14.31 13.88
N ARG A 501 -2.37 -13.44 14.36
CA ARG A 501 -1.97 -12.22 15.08
C ARG A 501 -1.45 -12.50 16.49
N GLU A 502 -1.54 -13.74 16.98
CA GLU A 502 -0.94 -14.14 18.26
C GLU A 502 0.56 -14.36 18.11
N SER A 503 0.98 -14.96 16.99
CA SER A 503 2.39 -15.20 16.69
C SER A 503 3.06 -14.05 15.95
N PHE A 504 2.29 -13.19 15.28
CA PHE A 504 2.81 -12.10 14.45
C PHE A 504 2.30 -10.71 14.84
N ASP A 505 3.17 -9.70 14.71
CA ASP A 505 2.80 -8.30 14.54
C ASP A 505 2.72 -7.98 13.05
N VAL A 506 1.52 -7.71 12.54
CA VAL A 506 1.32 -7.27 11.14
C VAL A 506 1.66 -5.78 11.05
N LEU A 507 2.78 -5.47 10.39
CA LEU A 507 3.29 -4.11 10.23
C LEU A 507 2.65 -3.40 9.03
N SER A 508 2.37 -4.13 7.95
CA SER A 508 1.60 -3.65 6.81
C SER A 508 0.98 -4.81 6.04
N GLU A 509 -0.20 -4.59 5.46
CA GLU A 509 -0.88 -5.57 4.61
C GLU A 509 -0.33 -5.55 3.18
N ALA A 510 -0.38 -6.72 2.52
CA ALA A 510 -0.01 -6.85 1.12
C ALA A 510 -1.13 -6.31 0.21
N VAL A 511 -0.75 -5.59 -0.85
CA VAL A 511 -1.65 -5.13 -1.90
C VAL A 511 -1.33 -5.89 -3.18
N SER A 512 -2.33 -6.56 -3.73
CA SER A 512 -2.21 -7.32 -4.97
C SER A 512 -3.28 -6.93 -5.97
N GLU A 513 -2.93 -7.02 -7.24
CA GLU A 513 -3.85 -6.85 -8.37
C GLU A 513 -4.01 -8.17 -9.09
N TRP A 514 -5.26 -8.51 -9.41
CA TRP A 514 -5.59 -9.78 -10.02
C TRP A 514 -6.06 -9.54 -11.44
N TRP A 515 -5.53 -10.34 -12.35
CA TRP A 515 -5.74 -10.20 -13.78
C TRP A 515 -6.16 -11.54 -14.35
N LEU A 516 -7.22 -11.54 -15.13
CA LEU A 516 -7.73 -12.72 -15.82
C LEU A 516 -7.45 -12.59 -17.30
N GLU A 517 -6.84 -13.60 -17.90
CA GLU A 517 -6.74 -13.70 -19.34
C GLU A 517 -8.03 -14.30 -19.88
N LEU A 518 -8.78 -13.50 -20.63
CA LEU A 518 -10.10 -13.84 -21.12
C LEU A 518 -10.11 -13.93 -22.65
N ASP A 519 -10.93 -14.85 -23.13
CA ASP A 519 -11.18 -15.13 -24.54
C ASP A 519 -12.68 -15.02 -24.82
N HIS A 520 -13.06 -14.17 -25.76
CA HIS A 520 -14.46 -13.96 -26.16
C HIS A 520 -14.57 -13.65 -27.67
N GLY A 521 -14.92 -14.67 -28.45
CA GLY A 521 -15.10 -14.54 -29.90
C GLY A 521 -13.78 -14.16 -30.60
N GLU A 522 -13.71 -12.93 -31.10
CA GLU A 522 -12.53 -12.39 -31.80
C GLU A 522 -11.59 -11.55 -30.90
N GLY A 523 -11.97 -11.31 -29.64
CA GLY A 523 -11.19 -10.51 -28.69
C GLY A 523 -10.49 -11.37 -27.63
N ARG A 524 -9.18 -11.16 -27.47
CA ARG A 524 -8.36 -11.72 -26.38
C ARG A 524 -7.66 -10.61 -25.62
N GLY A 525 -7.57 -10.76 -24.30
CA GLY A 525 -6.71 -9.91 -23.48
C GLY A 525 -6.91 -10.11 -21.98
N TRP A 526 -6.30 -9.22 -21.21
CA TRP A 526 -6.32 -9.21 -19.75
C TRP A 526 -7.42 -8.29 -19.22
N ALA A 527 -8.27 -8.83 -18.35
CA ALA A 527 -9.23 -8.06 -17.59
C ALA A 527 -8.80 -7.97 -16.13
N PHE A 528 -8.99 -6.80 -15.52
CA PHE A 528 -8.77 -6.63 -14.09
C PHE A 528 -9.91 -7.33 -13.32
N ALA A 529 -9.58 -8.12 -12.31
CA ALA A 529 -10.56 -8.96 -11.62
C ALA A 529 -11.65 -8.16 -10.90
N ASP A 530 -11.30 -6.96 -10.40
CA ASP A 530 -12.24 -6.05 -9.74
C ASP A 530 -12.88 -5.04 -10.73
N ASP A 531 -12.79 -5.29 -12.04
CA ASP A 531 -13.53 -4.50 -13.03
C ASP A 531 -15.04 -4.69 -12.81
N PRO A 532 -15.84 -3.62 -12.68
CA PRO A 532 -17.29 -3.74 -12.45
C PRO A 532 -18.04 -4.45 -13.57
N ALA A 533 -17.48 -4.52 -14.78
CA ALA A 533 -18.04 -5.29 -15.88
C ALA A 533 -17.82 -6.81 -15.74
N LEU A 534 -17.09 -7.26 -14.72
CA LEU A 534 -16.70 -8.64 -14.48
C LEU A 534 -17.27 -9.16 -13.15
N THR A 535 -17.79 -10.37 -13.16
CA THR A 535 -18.23 -11.09 -11.96
C THR A 535 -17.51 -12.43 -11.93
N ILE A 536 -16.82 -12.73 -10.83
CA ILE A 536 -16.10 -13.99 -10.67
C ILE A 536 -16.86 -14.86 -9.68
N LEU A 537 -17.41 -15.97 -10.15
CA LEU A 537 -18.02 -16.99 -9.31
C LEU A 537 -16.94 -17.95 -8.82
N ARG A 538 -17.11 -18.41 -7.57
CA ARG A 538 -16.29 -19.44 -6.94
C ARG A 538 -17.19 -20.64 -6.72
N ASP A 539 -16.75 -21.79 -7.22
CA ASP A 539 -17.40 -23.09 -6.99
C ASP A 539 -17.31 -23.51 -5.51
#